data_AF-M0ZXH3-F1
#
_entry.id   AF-M0ZXH3-F1
#
_cell.length_a   1.000
_cell.length_b   1.000
_cell.length_c   1.000
_cell.angle_alpha   90.00
_cell.angle_beta   90.00
_cell.angle_gamma   90.00
#
_symmetry.space_group_name_H-M   'P 1'
#
loop_
_entity.id
_entity.type
_entity.pdbx_description
1 polymer ?
#
loop_
_entity_poly.entity_id
_entity_poly.type
_entity_poly.pdbx_seq_one_letter_code
_entity_poly.pdbx_strand_id
1 'polypeptide(L)'
;MVHRNISVEKVLLDQQFTPLILDCGLLKLLADDVVYSALKVSAALGYMAPEYITTGRFTEKSDVYAFGVIILQVLSGKGLLDCSMRLAAESFNFENFIDPNLKGAFSISEATMLTKLAVSCTLEDPDSRPSMVLVNEELNRSSCG
;
A
#
# COMPACT_ATOMS: atom_id res chain seq x y z
N MET A 1 -1.26 -2.68 16.85
CA MET A 1 -0.37 -1.48 16.92
C MET A 1 -0.51 -0.74 15.61
N VAL A 2 -0.67 0.59 15.62
CA VAL A 2 -0.85 1.39 14.39
C VAL A 2 0.45 2.13 14.04
N HIS A 3 0.96 1.94 12.83
CA HIS A 3 2.19 2.52 12.31
C HIS A 3 2.04 3.99 11.91
N ARG A 4 0.95 4.36 11.21
CA ARG A 4 0.57 5.75 10.86
C ARG A 4 1.42 6.47 9.82
N ASN A 5 2.44 5.80 9.28
CA ASN A 5 3.42 6.45 8.40
C ASN A 5 3.95 5.49 7.32
N ILE A 6 3.11 4.55 6.87
CA ILE A 6 3.49 3.56 5.86
C ILE A 6 3.59 4.25 4.49
N SER A 7 4.73 4.07 3.82
CA SER A 7 4.98 4.52 2.45
C SER A 7 6.12 3.73 1.83
N VAL A 8 6.22 3.66 0.50
CA VAL A 8 7.29 2.91 -0.18
C VAL A 8 8.70 3.39 0.22
N GLU A 9 8.87 4.69 0.46
CA GLU A 9 10.14 5.29 0.90
C GLU A 9 10.62 4.79 2.27
N LYS A 10 9.72 4.21 3.08
CA LYS A 10 10.03 3.67 4.40
C LYS A 10 10.19 2.16 4.41
N VAL A 11 10.03 1.51 3.26
CA VAL A 11 10.33 0.09 3.07
C VAL A 11 11.75 0.01 2.51
N LEU A 12 12.70 -0.29 3.38
CA LEU A 12 14.07 -0.54 2.99
C LEU A 12 14.28 -2.01 2.68
N LEU A 13 15.21 -2.29 1.78
CA LEU A 13 15.68 -3.64 1.50
C LEU A 13 17.15 -3.75 1.93
N ASP A 14 17.48 -4.81 2.67
CA ASP A 14 18.88 -5.13 2.96
C ASP A 14 19.57 -5.79 1.75
N GLN A 15 20.83 -6.19 1.93
CA GLN A 15 21.62 -6.83 0.88
C GLN A 15 21.05 -8.19 0.42
N GLN A 16 20.15 -8.79 1.21
CA GLN A 16 19.47 -10.04 0.94
C GLN A 16 18.04 -9.83 0.42
N PHE A 17 17.65 -8.58 0.12
CA PHE A 17 16.29 -8.19 -0.25
C PHE A 17 15.25 -8.45 0.85
N THR A 18 15.67 -8.52 2.11
CA THR A 18 14.76 -8.61 3.26
C THR A 18 14.14 -7.23 3.51
N PRO A 19 12.80 -7.11 3.59
CA PRO A 19 12.15 -5.83 3.84
C PRO A 19 12.26 -5.42 5.32
N LEU A 20 12.55 -4.14 5.54
CA LEU A 20 12.56 -3.46 6.84
C LEU A 20 11.66 -2.22 6.76
N ILE A 21 10.79 -2.04 7.74
CA ILE A 21 9.92 -0.86 7.81
C ILE A 21 10.42 0.15 8.84
N LEU A 22 10.62 1.39 8.42
CA LEU A 22 11.10 2.49 9.27
C LEU A 22 9.96 3.20 10.01
N ASP A 23 10.30 3.94 11.06
CA ASP A 23 9.43 4.91 11.76
C ASP A 23 8.14 4.38 12.38
N CYS A 24 8.12 3.10 12.77
CA CYS A 24 6.97 2.53 13.45
C CYS A 24 6.64 3.28 14.75
N GLY A 25 5.49 3.98 14.78
CA GLY A 25 5.03 4.72 15.95
C GLY A 25 5.79 6.02 16.25
N LEU A 26 6.76 6.40 15.42
CA LEU A 26 7.67 7.52 15.68
C LEU A 26 6.96 8.88 15.64
N LEU A 27 5.90 9.01 14.83
CA LEU A 27 5.07 10.23 14.74
C LEU A 27 4.47 10.68 16.09
N LYS A 28 4.28 9.79 17.07
CA LYS A 28 3.76 10.19 18.39
C LYS A 28 4.78 10.95 19.26
N LEU A 29 6.06 10.87 18.90
CA LEU A 29 7.18 11.42 19.69
C LEU A 29 7.76 12.69 19.06
N LEU A 30 7.26 13.10 17.91
CA LEU A 30 7.74 14.24 17.15
C LEU A 30 6.94 15.50 17.45
N ALA A 31 7.53 16.66 17.14
CA ALA A 31 6.84 17.94 17.20
C ALA A 31 5.70 18.03 16.16
N ASP A 32 4.66 18.79 16.48
CA ASP A 32 3.42 18.87 15.69
C ASP A 32 3.67 19.33 14.24
N ASP A 33 4.61 20.23 14.02
CA ASP A 33 5.01 20.74 12.70
C ASP A 33 5.63 19.64 11.82
N VAL A 34 6.45 18.78 12.41
CA VAL A 34 7.06 17.62 11.74
C VAL A 34 5.98 16.60 11.39
N VAL A 35 5.08 16.31 12.32
CA VAL A 35 3.95 15.39 12.10
C VAL A 35 3.06 15.92 10.97
N TYR A 36 2.66 17.18 11.03
CA TYR A 36 1.81 17.79 10.00
C TYR A 36 2.45 17.76 8.61
N SER A 37 3.75 18.02 8.54
CA SER A 37 4.52 17.95 7.28
C SER A 37 4.53 16.53 6.71
N ALA A 38 4.77 15.51 7.54
CA ALA A 38 4.73 14.11 7.13
C ALA A 38 3.34 13.69 6.63
N LEU A 39 2.28 14.13 7.33
CA LEU A 39 0.89 13.86 6.93
C LEU A 39 0.55 14.47 5.58
N LYS A 40 0.99 15.70 5.32
CA LYS A 40 0.76 16.39 4.05
C LYS A 40 1.42 15.65 2.88
N VAL A 41 2.65 15.17 3.07
CA VAL A 41 3.35 14.34 2.06
C VAL A 41 2.61 13.01 1.85
N SER A 42 2.23 12.33 2.94
CA SER A 42 1.47 11.08 2.87
C SER A 42 0.15 11.23 2.12
N ALA A 43 -0.55 12.36 2.29
CA ALA A 43 -1.77 12.68 1.56
C ALA A 43 -1.50 12.92 0.07
N ALA A 44 -0.49 13.71 -0.26
CA ALA A 44 -0.12 14.02 -1.64
C ALA A 44 0.30 12.77 -2.44
N LEU A 45 0.93 11.81 -1.77
CA LEU A 45 1.34 10.53 -2.37
C LEU A 45 0.23 9.46 -2.35
N GLY A 46 -0.94 9.76 -1.76
CA GLY A 46 -2.11 8.89 -1.80
C GLY A 46 -2.14 7.79 -0.73
N TYR A 47 -1.24 7.77 0.25
CA TYR A 47 -1.23 6.77 1.34
C TYR A 47 -2.24 7.07 2.45
N MET A 48 -2.83 8.27 2.45
CA MET A 48 -3.79 8.68 3.48
C MET A 48 -5.16 8.06 3.20
N ALA A 49 -5.63 7.23 4.13
CA ALA A 49 -6.94 6.60 4.03
C ALA A 49 -8.08 7.64 4.12
N PRO A 50 -9.18 7.48 3.37
CA PRO A 50 -10.24 8.48 3.27
C PRO A 50 -10.92 8.79 4.61
N GLU A 51 -11.08 7.80 5.48
CA GLU A 51 -11.66 7.98 6.82
C GLU A 51 -10.78 8.82 7.75
N TYR A 52 -9.47 8.94 7.47
CA TYR A 52 -8.61 9.85 8.22
C TYR A 52 -8.98 11.31 7.94
N ILE A 53 -9.33 11.63 6.69
CA ILE A 53 -9.71 12.99 6.28
C ILE A 53 -10.96 13.44 7.04
N THR A 54 -11.89 12.53 7.30
CA THR A 54 -13.16 12.84 7.98
C THR A 54 -13.05 12.77 9.50
N THR A 55 -12.31 11.80 10.04
CA THR A 55 -12.27 11.54 11.49
C THR A 55 -11.04 12.08 12.21
N GLY A 56 -9.96 12.38 11.47
CA GLY A 56 -8.64 12.73 12.02
C GLY A 56 -7.96 11.59 12.79
N ARG A 57 -8.44 10.35 12.68
CA ARG A 57 -7.97 9.22 13.49
C ARG A 57 -7.28 8.16 12.65
N PHE A 58 -6.08 7.80 13.06
CA PHE A 58 -5.38 6.63 12.55
C PHE A 58 -5.89 5.35 13.20
N THR A 59 -6.15 4.35 12.39
CA THR A 59 -6.59 3.00 12.77
C THR A 59 -5.71 1.95 12.11
N GLU A 60 -5.82 0.69 12.54
CA GLU A 60 -5.14 -0.41 11.85
C GLU A 60 -5.62 -0.55 10.40
N LYS A 61 -6.89 -0.19 10.11
CA LYS A 61 -7.44 -0.18 8.74
C LYS A 61 -6.84 0.93 7.88
N SER A 62 -6.38 2.04 8.46
CA SER A 62 -5.65 3.08 7.73
C SER A 62 -4.24 2.62 7.31
N ASP A 63 -3.58 1.78 8.13
CA ASP A 63 -2.32 1.15 7.75
C ASP A 63 -2.52 0.10 6.64
N VAL A 64 -3.61 -0.67 6.69
CA VAL A 64 -4.00 -1.61 5.61
C VAL A 64 -4.18 -0.87 4.28
N TYR A 65 -4.84 0.29 4.30
CA TYR A 65 -5.01 1.11 3.11
C TYR A 65 -3.67 1.54 2.52
N ALA A 66 -2.78 2.10 3.34
CA ALA A 66 -1.45 2.52 2.90
C ALA A 66 -0.62 1.34 2.36
N PHE A 67 -0.75 0.14 2.95
CA PHE A 67 -0.12 -1.08 2.44
C PHE A 67 -0.69 -1.50 1.07
N GLY A 68 -2.00 -1.39 0.86
CA GLY A 68 -2.63 -1.62 -0.44
C GLY A 68 -2.07 -0.70 -1.53
N VAL A 69 -1.83 0.58 -1.21
CA VAL A 69 -1.16 1.53 -2.12
C VAL A 69 0.26 1.06 -2.47
N ILE A 70 1.03 0.54 -1.50
CA ILE A 70 2.36 -0.03 -1.76
C ILE A 70 2.28 -1.22 -2.72
N ILE A 71 1.32 -2.13 -2.55
CA ILE A 71 1.17 -3.26 -3.48
C ILE A 71 0.92 -2.75 -4.92
N LEU A 72 0.07 -1.74 -5.09
CA LEU A 72 -0.18 -1.16 -6.41
C LEU A 72 1.07 -0.50 -7.01
N GLN A 73 1.90 0.14 -6.18
CA GLN A 73 3.17 0.72 -6.61
C GLN A 73 4.19 -0.34 -7.02
N VAL A 74 4.26 -1.45 -6.28
CA VAL A 74 5.10 -2.61 -6.64
C VAL A 74 4.67 -3.21 -7.96
N LEU A 75 3.35 -3.43 -8.15
CA LEU A 75 2.82 -3.99 -9.40
C LEU A 75 3.10 -3.10 -10.60
N SER A 76 3.06 -1.78 -10.42
CA SER A 76 3.23 -0.81 -11.50
C SER A 76 4.65 -0.31 -11.73
N GLY A 77 5.57 -0.56 -10.79
CA GLY A 77 6.92 -0.01 -10.82
C GLY A 77 6.96 1.52 -10.69
N LYS A 78 5.90 2.16 -10.16
CA LYS A 78 5.82 3.62 -10.04
C LYS A 78 5.68 4.07 -8.59
N GLY A 79 6.40 5.14 -8.22
CA GLY A 79 6.33 5.75 -6.89
C GLY A 79 5.08 6.60 -6.64
N LEU A 80 4.32 6.95 -7.69
CA LEU A 80 3.06 7.69 -7.59
C LEU A 80 2.01 7.02 -8.48
N LEU A 81 0.80 6.86 -7.93
CA LEU A 81 -0.34 6.30 -8.64
C LEU A 81 -1.28 7.44 -9.04
N ASP A 82 -1.56 7.56 -10.34
CA ASP A 82 -2.61 8.46 -10.82
C ASP A 82 -3.99 7.78 -10.79
N CYS A 83 -5.05 8.57 -11.02
CA CYS A 83 -6.42 8.04 -11.04
C CYS A 83 -6.62 6.95 -12.09
N SER A 84 -5.99 7.08 -13.27
CA SER A 84 -6.09 6.06 -14.33
C SER A 84 -5.50 4.73 -13.90
N MET A 85 -4.41 4.72 -13.14
CA MET A 85 -3.78 3.49 -12.63
C MET A 85 -4.65 2.80 -11.59
N ARG A 86 -5.32 3.57 -10.70
CA ARG A 86 -6.26 3.00 -9.74
C ARG A 86 -7.47 2.36 -10.44
N LEU A 87 -8.03 3.05 -11.44
CA LEU A 87 -9.12 2.52 -12.26
C LEU A 87 -8.69 1.29 -13.08
N ALA A 88 -7.45 1.27 -13.59
CA ALA A 88 -6.92 0.13 -14.32
C ALA A 88 -6.75 -1.10 -13.42
N ALA A 89 -6.31 -0.91 -12.17
CA ALA A 89 -6.25 -1.97 -11.17
C ALA A 89 -7.63 -2.54 -10.85
N GLU A 90 -8.64 -1.69 -10.66
CA GLU A 90 -10.03 -2.10 -10.43
C GLU A 90 -10.63 -2.85 -11.63
N SER A 91 -10.20 -2.51 -12.85
CA SER A 91 -10.64 -3.14 -14.09
C SER A 91 -9.80 -4.37 -14.50
N PHE A 92 -8.78 -4.74 -13.71
CA PHE A 92 -7.82 -5.80 -14.04
C PHE A 92 -7.17 -5.66 -15.42
N ASN A 93 -6.96 -4.42 -15.88
CA ASN A 93 -6.32 -4.15 -17.16
C ASN A 93 -4.79 -4.10 -17.00
N PHE A 94 -4.16 -5.29 -17.03
CA PHE A 94 -2.73 -5.43 -16.74
C PHE A 94 -1.81 -4.76 -17.76
N GLU A 95 -2.23 -4.63 -19.03
CA GLU A 95 -1.40 -4.03 -20.10
C GLU A 95 -1.03 -2.56 -19.81
N ASN A 96 -1.87 -1.84 -19.07
CA ASN A 96 -1.68 -0.43 -18.76
C ASN A 96 -1.25 -0.17 -17.31
N PHE A 97 -1.14 -1.22 -16.50
CA PHE A 97 -0.94 -1.11 -15.06
C PHE A 97 0.36 -1.76 -14.58
N ILE A 98 0.74 -2.92 -15.13
CA ILE A 98 1.93 -3.65 -14.68
C ILE A 98 3.21 -2.99 -15.16
N ASP A 99 4.28 -3.06 -14.35
CA ASP A 99 5.59 -2.48 -14.66
C ASP A 99 6.10 -2.92 -16.04
N PRO A 100 6.28 -1.99 -16.99
CA PRO A 100 6.77 -2.32 -18.33
C PRO A 100 8.20 -2.89 -18.32
N ASN A 101 8.98 -2.64 -17.27
CA ASN A 101 10.34 -3.19 -17.14
C ASN A 101 10.34 -4.71 -16.91
N LEU A 102 9.23 -5.29 -16.47
CA LEU A 102 9.08 -6.75 -16.38
C LEU A 102 9.04 -7.41 -17.75
N LYS A 103 8.71 -6.68 -18.83
CA LYS A 103 8.68 -7.21 -20.21
C LYS A 103 7.89 -8.52 -20.36
N GLY A 104 6.79 -8.64 -19.61
CA GLY A 104 5.96 -9.85 -19.58
C GLY A 104 6.50 -11.00 -18.72
N ALA A 105 7.64 -10.83 -18.04
CA ALA A 105 8.22 -11.81 -17.13
C ALA A 105 7.55 -11.75 -15.75
N PHE A 106 6.25 -12.04 -15.70
CA PHE A 106 5.48 -12.15 -14.46
C PHE A 106 4.34 -13.16 -14.62
N SER A 107 3.87 -13.72 -13.51
CA SER A 107 2.69 -14.58 -13.51
C SER A 107 1.42 -13.74 -13.51
N ILE A 108 0.55 -13.95 -14.51
CA ILE A 108 -0.77 -13.31 -14.56
C ILE A 108 -1.60 -13.69 -13.32
N SER A 109 -1.47 -14.93 -12.84
CA SER A 109 -2.18 -15.41 -11.65
C SER A 109 -1.77 -14.63 -10.40
N GLU A 110 -0.46 -14.47 -10.18
CA GLU A 110 0.08 -13.71 -9.04
C GLU A 110 -0.28 -12.23 -9.14
N ALA A 111 -0.12 -11.62 -10.32
CA ALA A 111 -0.50 -10.22 -10.55
C ALA A 111 -1.99 -10.00 -10.30
N THR A 112 -2.86 -10.94 -10.74
CA THR A 112 -4.30 -10.87 -10.49
C THR A 112 -4.61 -10.96 -9.00
N MET A 113 -3.98 -11.89 -8.28
CA MET A 113 -4.16 -12.06 -6.84
C MET A 113 -3.74 -10.80 -6.09
N LEU A 114 -2.53 -10.30 -6.35
CA LEU A 114 -2.00 -9.09 -5.72
C LEU A 114 -2.87 -7.87 -6.02
N THR A 115 -3.36 -7.74 -7.26
CA THR A 115 -4.28 -6.64 -7.63
C THR A 115 -5.58 -6.72 -6.85
N LYS A 116 -6.20 -7.91 -6.74
CA LYS A 116 -7.43 -8.10 -5.94
C LYS A 116 -7.19 -7.74 -4.48
N LEU A 117 -6.10 -8.23 -3.90
CA LEU A 117 -5.74 -7.96 -2.51
C LEU A 117 -5.54 -6.46 -2.28
N ALA A 118 -4.82 -5.79 -3.18
CA ALA A 118 -4.57 -4.35 -3.12
C ALA A 118 -5.88 -3.55 -3.20
N VAL A 119 -6.75 -3.86 -4.17
CA VAL A 119 -8.06 -3.22 -4.33
C VAL A 119 -8.91 -3.39 -3.06
N SER A 120 -8.94 -4.60 -2.48
CA SER A 120 -9.63 -4.84 -1.20
C SER A 120 -9.03 -4.06 -0.03
N CYS A 121 -7.71 -3.88 0.01
CA CYS A 121 -7.05 -3.06 1.02
C CYS A 121 -7.37 -1.57 0.87
N THR A 122 -7.63 -1.08 -0.35
CA THR A 122 -7.86 0.33 -0.64
C THR A 122 -9.35 0.73 -0.75
N LEU A 123 -10.27 -0.11 -0.28
CA LEU A 123 -11.70 0.23 -0.26
C LEU A 123 -11.98 1.48 0.58
N GLU A 124 -12.97 2.27 0.16
CA GLU A 124 -13.34 3.51 0.88
C GLU A 124 -13.81 3.20 2.31
N ASP A 125 -14.68 2.21 2.47
CA ASP A 125 -15.14 1.75 3.77
C ASP A 125 -14.02 0.98 4.51
N PRO A 126 -13.53 1.47 5.67
CA PRO A 126 -12.51 0.79 6.43
C PRO A 126 -12.94 -0.57 6.96
N ASP A 127 -14.23 -0.80 7.21
CA ASP A 127 -14.72 -2.07 7.76
C ASP A 127 -14.69 -3.19 6.71
N SER A 128 -14.90 -2.83 5.45
CA SER A 128 -14.79 -3.74 4.29
C SER A 128 -13.34 -4.16 3.95
N ARG A 129 -12.31 -3.47 4.47
CA ARG A 129 -10.90 -3.85 4.24
C ARG A 129 -10.52 -5.11 5.03
N PRO A 130 -9.64 -5.99 4.52
CA PRO A 130 -9.14 -7.12 5.29
C PRO A 130 -8.30 -6.67 6.49
N SER A 131 -8.08 -7.58 7.45
CA SER A 131 -7.05 -7.38 8.48
C SER A 131 -5.67 -7.68 7.91
N MET A 132 -4.60 -7.12 8.49
CA MET A 132 -3.24 -7.46 8.06
C MET A 132 -2.91 -8.96 8.24
N VAL A 133 -3.58 -9.65 9.16
CA VAL A 133 -3.46 -11.11 9.31
C VAL A 133 -3.96 -11.82 8.06
N LEU A 134 -5.16 -11.47 7.57
CA LEU A 134 -5.71 -12.04 6.34
C LEU A 134 -4.86 -11.67 5.13
N VAL A 135 -4.38 -10.42 5.05
CA VAL A 135 -3.46 -9.99 3.99
C VAL A 135 -2.22 -10.88 3.95
N ASN A 136 -1.60 -11.13 5.11
CA ASN A 136 -0.44 -12.00 5.20
C ASN A 136 -0.76 -13.46 4.85
N GLU A 137 -1.93 -13.98 5.24
CA GLU A 137 -2.36 -15.32 4.86
C GLU A 137 -2.52 -15.47 3.35
N GLU A 138 -3.16 -14.51 2.69
CA GLU A 138 -3.32 -14.53 1.22
C GLU A 138 -1.97 -14.48 0.49
N LEU A 139 -1.03 -13.65 0.96
CA LEU A 139 0.32 -13.56 0.39
C LEU A 139 1.13 -14.85 0.54
N ASN A 140 0.95 -15.57 1.65
CA ASN A 140 1.68 -16.83 1.90
C ASN A 140 1.06 -18.03 1.16
N ARG A 141 -0.21 -17.98 0.75
CA ARG A 141 -0.82 -19.06 -0.07
C ARG A 141 -0.18 -19.16 -1.46
N SER A 142 0.32 -18.06 -2.01
CA SER A 142 1.04 -18.04 -3.30
C SER A 142 2.45 -18.60 -3.23
N SER A 143 3.06 -18.72 -2.05
CA SER A 143 4.45 -19.19 -1.88
C SER A 143 4.60 -20.72 -1.98
N CYS A 144 3.49 -21.47 -2.09
CA CYS A 144 3.46 -22.93 -2.18
C CYS A 144 3.38 -23.48 -3.61
N GLY A 145 3.76 -22.68 -4.61
CA GLY A 145 3.81 -23.08 -6.03
C GLY A 145 5.19 -23.52 -6.49
#